data_AF-A0A9Q4DMS9-F1
#
_entry.id   AF-A0A9Q4DMS9-F1
#
_cell.length_a   1.000
_cell.length_b   1.000
_cell.length_c   1.000
_cell.angle_alpha   90.00
_cell.angle_beta   90.00
_cell.angle_gamma   90.00
#
_symmetry.space_group_name_H-M   'P 1'
#
loop_
_entity.id
_entity.type
_entity.pdbx_description
1 polymer ?
#
loop_
_entity_poly.entity_id
_entity_poly.type
_entity_poly.pdbx_seq_one_letter_code
_entity_poly.pdbx_strand_id
1 'polypeptide(L)'
;TETGSAFLDHADLDMPDIKGYIDSVNSRSSRFLELVSTILYFDGLEAEEKKEKVFTIKSKQKYTNEEYDEALQYIEELKQI
;
A
#
# COMPACT_ATOMS: atom_id res chain seq x y z
N THR A 1 -3.40 6.80 23.52
CA THR A 1 -3.70 7.55 24.76
C THR A 1 -4.98 6.97 25.35
N GLU A 2 -5.16 7.00 26.68
CA GLU A 2 -6.40 6.52 27.32
C GLU A 2 -7.66 7.16 26.72
N THR A 3 -7.58 8.44 26.38
CA THR A 3 -8.65 9.19 25.72
C THR A 3 -9.02 8.63 24.34
N GLY A 4 -8.06 8.08 23.60
CA GLY A 4 -8.29 7.46 22.30
C GLY A 4 -9.00 6.11 22.39
N SER A 5 -8.65 5.29 23.39
CA SER A 5 -9.37 4.02 23.63
C SER A 5 -10.81 4.26 24.05
N ALA A 6 -11.06 5.16 25.00
CA ALA A 6 -12.42 5.47 25.46
C ALA A 6 -13.31 6.04 24.33
N PHE A 7 -12.73 6.75 23.35
CA PHE A 7 -13.46 7.21 22.16
C PHE A 7 -13.89 6.04 21.26
N LEU A 8 -13.03 5.03 21.09
CA LEU A 8 -13.34 3.85 20.28
C LEU A 8 -14.38 2.96 20.94
N ASP A 9 -14.41 2.86 22.28
CA ASP A 9 -15.39 2.07 23.03
C ASP A 9 -16.84 2.59 22.87
N HIS A 10 -17.01 3.86 22.47
CA HIS A 10 -18.32 4.46 22.18
C HIS A 10 -18.77 4.27 20.73
N ALA A 11 -17.85 3.91 19.85
CA ALA A 11 -18.17 3.58 18.48
C ALA A 11 -18.43 2.07 18.43
N ASP A 12 -19.67 1.68 18.15
CA ASP A 12 -20.06 0.28 17.85
C ASP A 12 -19.42 -0.14 16.50
N LEU A 13 -18.10 -0.16 16.45
CA LEU A 13 -17.29 -0.50 15.29
C LEU A 13 -17.00 -1.99 15.39
N ASP A 14 -17.75 -2.77 14.61
CA ASP A 14 -17.32 -4.11 14.21
C ASP A 14 -16.13 -3.95 13.26
N MET A 15 -14.95 -3.74 13.84
CA MET A 15 -13.72 -3.56 13.10
C MET A 15 -13.16 -4.95 12.77
N PRO A 16 -13.01 -5.32 11.50
CA PRO A 16 -12.33 -6.57 11.15
C PRO A 16 -10.90 -6.57 11.72
N ASP A 17 -10.32 -7.76 11.92
CA ASP A 17 -8.93 -7.86 12.38
C ASP A 17 -7.97 -7.35 11.30
N ILE A 18 -7.68 -6.05 11.34
CA ILE A 18 -6.74 -5.37 10.44
C ILE A 18 -5.33 -5.31 11.01
N LYS A 19 -5.07 -5.94 12.16
CA LYS A 19 -3.77 -5.82 12.82
C LYS A 19 -2.64 -6.33 11.91
N GLY A 20 -2.88 -7.44 11.21
CA GLY A 20 -1.94 -7.98 10.21
C GLY A 20 -1.63 -7.00 9.08
N TYR A 21 -2.66 -6.32 8.55
CA TYR A 21 -2.49 -5.29 7.52
C TYR A 21 -1.65 -4.12 8.03
N ILE A 22 -1.97 -3.60 9.22
CA ILE A 22 -1.29 -2.46 9.82
C ILE A 22 0.20 -2.79 10.07
N ASP A 23 0.47 -3.95 10.66
CA ASP A 23 1.85 -4.38 10.96
C ASP A 23 2.65 -4.57 9.66
N SER A 24 2.05 -5.17 8.63
CA SER A 24 2.67 -5.34 7.31
C SER A 24 3.05 -4.00 6.68
N VAL A 25 2.10 -3.05 6.61
CA VAL A 25 2.32 -1.72 6.04
C VAL A 25 3.37 -0.94 6.83
N ASN A 26 3.31 -0.95 8.16
CA ASN A 26 4.28 -0.25 9.01
C ASN A 26 5.71 -0.80 8.92
N SER A 27 5.87 -2.05 8.48
CA SER A 27 7.20 -2.67 8.31
C SER A 27 7.95 -2.19 7.06
N ARG A 28 7.25 -1.56 6.10
CA ARG A 28 7.80 -1.13 4.81
C ARG A 28 8.25 0.32 4.84
N SER A 29 9.24 0.65 4.01
CA SER A 29 9.72 2.03 3.90
C SER A 29 8.69 2.93 3.21
N SER A 30 8.65 4.21 3.58
CA SER A 30 7.76 5.20 2.93
C SER A 30 7.98 5.29 1.42
N ARG A 31 9.24 5.15 0.97
CA ARG A 31 9.58 5.12 -0.46
C ARG A 31 8.92 3.94 -1.19
N PHE A 32 8.90 2.76 -0.57
CA PHE A 32 8.26 1.58 -1.16
C PHE A 32 6.74 1.72 -1.17
N LEU A 33 6.15 2.19 -0.07
CA LEU A 33 4.70 2.44 0.01
C LEU A 33 4.24 3.54 -0.96
N GLU A 34 5.09 4.52 -1.26
CA GLU A 34 4.84 5.49 -2.33
C GLU A 34 4.74 4.80 -3.71
N LEU A 35 5.59 3.81 -4.00
CA LEU A 35 5.48 3.02 -5.23
C LEU A 35 4.18 2.22 -5.27
N VAL A 36 3.91 1.46 -4.20
CA VAL A 36 2.69 0.63 -4.06
C VAL A 36 1.43 1.46 -4.26
N SER A 37 1.31 2.60 -3.58
CA SER A 37 0.16 3.49 -3.73
C SER A 37 0.01 4.07 -5.14
N THR A 38 1.13 4.32 -5.84
CA THR A 38 1.10 4.81 -7.22
C THR A 38 0.66 3.73 -8.20
N ILE A 39 1.07 2.47 -7.98
CA ILE A 39 0.60 1.33 -8.76
C ILE A 39 -0.90 1.15 -8.58
N LEU A 40 -1.39 1.20 -7.33
CA LEU A 40 -2.82 1.09 -7.00
C LEU A 40 -3.66 2.23 -7.60
N TYR A 41 -3.12 3.44 -7.68
CA TYR A 41 -3.80 4.56 -8.36
C TYR A 41 -4.11 4.25 -9.83
N PHE A 42 -3.25 3.47 -10.50
CA PHE A 42 -3.42 3.08 -11.90
C PHE A 42 -3.98 1.67 -12.08
N ASP A 43 -4.60 1.06 -11.06
CA ASP A 43 -4.90 -0.37 -11.08
C ASP A 43 -5.82 -0.81 -12.24
N GLY A 44 -6.67 0.09 -12.72
CA GLY A 44 -7.58 -0.14 -13.86
C GLY A 44 -6.93 -0.05 -15.26
N LEU A 45 -5.61 0.13 -15.36
CA LEU A 45 -4.89 0.14 -16.63
C LEU A 45 -4.25 -1.22 -16.94
N GLU A 46 -4.06 -1.50 -18.22
CA GLU A 46 -3.27 -2.64 -18.70
C GLU A 46 -1.83 -2.58 -18.16
N ALA A 47 -1.21 -3.75 -17.95
CA ALA A 47 0.04 -3.87 -17.20
C ALA A 47 1.17 -2.98 -17.75
N GLU A 48 1.37 -2.96 -19.07
CA GLU A 48 2.41 -2.14 -19.71
C GLU A 48 2.13 -0.64 -19.58
N GLU A 49 0.88 -0.22 -19.79
CA GLU A 49 0.50 1.19 -19.65
C GLU A 49 0.64 1.66 -18.19
N LYS A 50 0.21 0.83 -17.23
CA LYS A 50 0.36 1.05 -15.79
C LYS A 50 1.83 1.28 -15.44
N LYS A 51 2.71 0.39 -15.92
CA LYS A 51 4.15 0.47 -15.69
C LYS A 51 4.75 1.74 -16.28
N GLU A 52 4.48 2.04 -17.54
CA GLU A 52 4.97 3.26 -18.20
C GLU A 52 4.57 4.54 -17.42
N LYS A 53 3.30 4.64 -17.01
CA LYS A 53 2.83 5.81 -16.25
C LYS A 53 3.49 5.93 -14.88
N VAL A 54 3.65 4.82 -14.16
CA VAL A 54 4.33 4.80 -12.85
C VAL A 54 5.78 5.28 -12.98
N PHE A 55 6.54 4.74 -13.94
CA PHE A 55 7.94 5.13 -14.14
C PHE A 55 8.08 6.58 -14.64
N THR A 56 7.10 7.07 -15.41
CA THR A 56 7.07 8.46 -15.88
C THR A 56 6.87 9.43 -14.70
N ILE A 57 5.83 9.22 -13.89
CA ILE A 57 5.50 10.14 -12.78
C ILE A 57 6.47 10.03 -11.60
N LYS A 58 7.10 8.87 -11.41
CA LYS A 58 8.09 8.61 -10.36
C LYS A 58 9.54 8.58 -10.85
N SER A 59 9.81 9.19 -12.01
CA SER A 59 11.14 9.24 -12.61
C SER A 59 12.24 9.79 -11.68
N LYS A 60 11.89 10.72 -10.78
CA LYS A 60 12.83 11.28 -9.78
C LYS A 60 13.24 10.27 -8.70
N GLN A 61 12.34 9.35 -8.35
CA GLN A 61 12.59 8.29 -7.38
C GLN A 61 13.47 7.20 -8.00
N LYS A 62 13.55 7.08 -9.33
CA LYS A 62 14.39 6.09 -10.02
C LYS A 62 14.12 4.66 -9.53
N TYR A 63 12.85 4.28 -9.49
CA TYR A 63 12.49 2.90 -9.18
C TYR A 63 13.07 1.95 -10.22
N THR A 64 13.44 0.74 -9.80
CA THR A 64 13.85 -0.32 -10.72
C THR A 64 12.68 -1.22 -11.11
N ASN A 65 12.86 -2.06 -12.13
CA ASN A 65 11.86 -3.07 -12.49
C ASN A 65 11.66 -4.06 -11.33
N GLU A 66 12.73 -4.41 -10.64
CA GLU A 66 12.69 -5.32 -9.50
C GLU A 66 11.88 -4.73 -8.34
N GLU A 67 12.05 -3.43 -8.02
CA GLU A 67 11.22 -2.75 -7.01
C GLU A 67 9.74 -2.72 -7.43
N TYR A 68 9.45 -2.56 -8.73
CA TYR A 68 8.08 -2.57 -9.26
C TYR A 68 7.42 -3.95 -9.14
N ASP A 69 8.17 -5.00 -9.48
CA ASP A 69 7.70 -6.38 -9.38
C ASP A 69 7.50 -6.79 -7.91
N GLU A 70 8.40 -6.38 -7.00
CA GLU A 70 8.22 -6.55 -5.55
C GLU A 70 6.95 -5.83 -5.06
N ALA A 71 6.68 -4.61 -5.54
CA ALA A 71 5.48 -3.86 -5.17
C ALA A 71 4.19 -4.52 -5.68
N LEU A 72 4.19 -5.10 -6.89
CA LEU A 72 3.07 -5.88 -7.40
C LEU A 72 2.82 -7.13 -6.54
N GLN A 73 3.89 -7.87 -6.22
CA GLN A 73 3.78 -9.04 -5.36
C GLN A 73 3.21 -8.65 -3.98
N TYR A 74 3.71 -7.57 -3.40
CA TYR A 74 3.24 -7.09 -2.10
C TYR A 74 1.76 -6.68 -2.11
N ILE A 75 1.26 -6.11 -3.21
CA ILE A 75 -0.18 -5.82 -3.36
C ILE A 75 -1.01 -7.10 -3.33
N GLU A 76 -0.55 -8.17 -4.00
CA GLU A 76 -1.24 -9.46 -3.97
C GLU A 76 -1.18 -10.11 -2.59
N GLU A 77 -0.03 -10.02 -1.89
CA GLU A 77 0.10 -10.48 -0.49
C GLU A 77 -0.87 -9.74 0.44
N LEU A 78 -1.00 -8.42 0.29
CA LEU A 78 -1.94 -7.62 1.08
C LEU A 78 -3.38 -8.07 0.86
N LYS A 79 -3.80 -8.41 -0.37
CA LYS A 79 -5.18 -8.88 -0.65
C LYS A 79 -5.52 -10.22 0.00
N GLN A 80 -4.54 -10.97 0.51
CA GLN A 80 -4.75 -12.28 1.14
C GLN A 80 -4.76 -12.23 2.68
N ILE A 81 -4.50 -11.06 3.28
CA ILE A 81 -4.60 -10.86 4.74
C ILE A 81 -6.07 -10.73 5.14
#